data_AF-A0AAD8BB75-F1
#
_entry.id   AF-A0AAD8BB75-F1
#
_cell.length_a   1.000
_cell.length_b   1.000
_cell.length_c   1.000
_cell.angle_alpha   90.00
_cell.angle_beta   90.00
_cell.angle_gamma   90.00
#
_symmetry.space_group_name_H-M   'P 1'
#
loop_
_entity.id
_entity.type
_entity.pdbx_description
1 polymer ?
#
loop_
_entity_poly.entity_id
_entity_poly.type
_entity_poly.pdbx_seq_one_letter_code
_entity_poly.pdbx_strand_id
1 'polypeptide(L)'
;MANVNIEFTLRNGSKHNISHPVDNEQCRLNLNSLKNSIIRVHEESNNFMTSIVNDEKAQCKFTEESQDNDGVSEDSSEESDDTDEVIVEGKPPPLKKSKS
;
A
#
# COMPACT_ATOMS: atom_id res chain seq x y z
N MET A 1 -20.04 0.72 25.62
CA MET A 1 -18.87 -0.07 25.16
C MET A 1 -18.22 0.74 24.06
N ALA A 2 -16.91 0.96 24.12
CA ALA A 2 -16.20 1.70 23.08
C ALA A 2 -15.76 0.74 21.99
N ASN A 3 -15.67 1.21 20.74
CA ASN A 3 -15.17 0.43 19.62
C ASN A 3 -14.04 1.21 18.95
N VAL A 4 -13.09 0.48 18.35
CA VAL A 4 -12.22 1.03 17.32
C VAL A 4 -12.84 0.65 15.98
N ASN A 5 -13.09 1.63 15.12
CA ASN A 5 -13.76 1.40 13.84
C ASN A 5 -13.05 2.13 12.69
N ILE A 6 -13.01 1.48 11.53
CA ILE A 6 -12.62 2.06 10.24
C ILE A 6 -13.69 1.70 9.22
N GLU A 7 -14.20 2.70 8.50
CA GLU A 7 -15.10 2.52 7.37
C GLU A 7 -14.37 2.90 6.07
N PHE A 8 -14.31 1.96 5.14
CA PHE A 8 -13.88 2.20 3.77
C PHE A 8 -15.10 2.48 2.91
N THR A 9 -15.04 3.53 2.10
CA THR A 9 -15.99 3.76 1.01
C THR A 9 -15.24 3.71 -0.30
N LEU A 10 -15.58 2.75 -1.16
CA LEU A 10 -14.96 2.58 -2.47
C LEU A 10 -15.63 3.48 -3.53
N ARG A 11 -14.96 3.68 -4.66
CA ARG A 11 -15.47 4.56 -5.75
C ARG A 11 -16.80 4.08 -6.34
N ASN A 12 -17.07 2.77 -6.29
CA ASN A 12 -18.35 2.19 -6.71
C ASN A 12 -19.48 2.41 -5.67
N GLY A 13 -19.19 3.12 -4.57
CA GLY A 13 -20.13 3.40 -3.48
C GLY A 13 -20.27 2.27 -2.47
N SER A 14 -19.58 1.13 -2.64
CA SER A 14 -19.60 0.06 -1.65
C SER A 14 -18.90 0.50 -0.37
N LYS A 15 -19.43 0.03 0.77
CA LYS A 15 -18.91 0.32 2.10
C LYS A 15 -18.42 -0.96 2.76
N HIS A 16 -17.29 -0.88 3.42
CA HIS A 16 -16.76 -1.96 4.24
C HIS A 16 -16.39 -1.40 5.62
N ASN A 17 -16.99 -1.95 6.67
CA ASN A 17 -16.77 -1.49 8.04
C ASN A 17 -16.04 -2.58 8.84
N ILE A 18 -14.91 -2.18 9.41
CA ILE A 18 -14.11 -3.00 10.31
C ILE A 18 -14.25 -2.37 11.70
N SER A 19 -14.80 -3.13 12.64
CA SER A 19 -15.07 -2.63 13.99
C SER A 19 -14.71 -3.70 15.01
N HIS A 20 -13.84 -3.34 15.97
CA HIS A 20 -13.46 -4.20 17.07
C HIS A 20 -13.82 -3.55 18.41
N PRO A 21 -14.51 -4.26 19.32
CA PRO A 21 -14.87 -3.72 20.62
C PRO A 21 -13.65 -3.58 21.52
N VAL A 22 -13.69 -2.55 22.39
CA VAL A 22 -12.75 -2.31 23.47
C VAL A 22 -13.42 -2.64 24.79
N ASP A 23 -12.78 -3.49 25.58
CA ASP A 23 -13.26 -3.85 26.91
C ASP A 23 -13.12 -2.67 27.86
N ASN A 24 -14.12 -2.53 28.73
CA ASN A 24 -14.10 -1.56 29.81
C ASN A 24 -13.95 -2.29 31.14
N GLU A 25 -13.00 -1.87 31.95
CA GLU A 25 -12.86 -2.31 33.33
C GLU A 25 -13.18 -1.14 34.26
N GLN A 26 -14.08 -1.35 35.23
CA GLN A 26 -14.42 -0.36 36.26
C GLN A 26 -14.82 1.02 35.69
N CYS A 27 -15.64 1.04 34.65
CA CYS A 27 -16.07 2.26 33.92
C CYS A 27 -14.92 3.07 33.29
N ARG A 28 -13.72 2.49 33.16
CA ARG A 28 -12.59 3.06 32.44
C ARG A 28 -12.26 2.19 31.24
N LEU A 29 -11.76 2.84 30.19
CA LEU A 29 -11.31 2.17 28.98
C LEU A 29 -10.00 1.43 29.29
N ASN A 30 -9.96 0.12 29.02
CA ASN A 30 -8.76 -0.67 29.22
C ASN A 30 -7.75 -0.40 28.09
N LEU A 31 -6.59 0.17 28.42
CA LEU A 31 -5.57 0.55 27.42
C LEU A 31 -4.98 -0.65 26.68
N ASN A 32 -4.84 -1.81 27.32
CA ASN A 32 -4.38 -3.03 26.66
C ASN A 32 -5.42 -3.55 25.68
N SER A 33 -6.71 -3.54 26.07
CA SER A 33 -7.81 -3.91 25.17
C SER A 33 -7.92 -2.93 24.00
N LEU A 34 -7.71 -1.63 24.23
CA LEU A 34 -7.66 -0.63 23.15
C LEU A 34 -6.51 -0.90 22.18
N LYS A 35 -5.30 -1.12 22.69
CA LYS A 35 -4.13 -1.44 21.85
C LYS A 35 -4.41 -2.69 20.99
N ASN A 36 -4.95 -3.74 21.59
CA ASN A 36 -5.28 -4.97 20.86
C ASN A 36 -6.35 -4.73 19.79
N SER A 37 -7.36 -3.91 20.09
CA SER A 37 -8.40 -3.54 19.14
C SER A 37 -7.85 -2.75 17.96
N ILE A 38 -6.93 -1.80 18.21
CA ILE A 38 -6.23 -1.04 17.15
C ILE A 38 -5.44 -1.99 16.26
N ILE A 39 -4.67 -2.93 16.83
CA ILE A 39 -3.87 -3.90 16.07
C ILE A 39 -4.76 -4.74 15.16
N ARG A 40 -5.87 -5.27 15.69
CA ARG A 40 -6.81 -6.08 14.91
C ARG A 40 -7.45 -5.31 13.77
N VAL A 41 -7.95 -4.11 14.05
CA VAL A 41 -8.55 -3.25 13.01
C VAL A 41 -7.52 -2.92 11.92
N HIS A 42 -6.26 -2.69 12.29
CA HIS A 42 -5.17 -2.47 11.32
C HIS A 42 -4.86 -3.71 10.47
N GLU A 43 -4.75 -4.89 11.07
CA GLU A 43 -4.51 -6.15 10.35
C GLU A 43 -5.66 -6.46 9.38
N GLU A 44 -6.91 -6.35 9.83
CA GLU A 44 -8.09 -6.56 8.98
C GLU A 44 -8.16 -5.52 7.86
N SER A 45 -7.79 -4.26 8.13
CA SER A 45 -7.68 -3.21 7.11
C SER A 45 -6.67 -3.55 6.04
N ASN A 46 -5.48 -4.04 6.43
CA ASN A 46 -4.46 -4.45 5.48
C ASN A 46 -4.91 -5.65 4.64
N ASN A 47 -5.59 -6.61 5.25
CA ASN A 47 -6.15 -7.76 4.53
C ASN A 47 -7.20 -7.32 3.49
N PHE A 48 -8.09 -6.40 3.87
CA PHE A 48 -9.10 -5.86 2.96
C PHE A 48 -8.48 -5.06 1.79
N MET A 49 -7.51 -4.19 2.07
CA MET A 49 -6.83 -3.45 1.01
C MET A 49 -6.04 -4.37 0.07
N THR A 50 -5.42 -5.44 0.62
CA THR A 50 -4.72 -6.46 -0.18
C THR A 50 -5.69 -7.22 -1.08
N SER A 51 -6.88 -7.57 -0.58
CA SER A 51 -7.89 -8.25 -1.40
C SER A 51 -8.35 -7.37 -2.57
N ILE A 52 -8.58 -6.07 -2.34
CA ILE A 52 -8.91 -5.13 -3.43
C ILE A 52 -7.81 -5.11 -4.49
N VAL A 53 -6.54 -5.01 -4.09
CA VAL A 53 -5.42 -5.02 -5.06
C VAL A 53 -5.38 -6.31 -5.86
N ASN A 54 -5.63 -7.45 -5.23
CA ASN A 54 -5.64 -8.75 -5.91
C ASN A 54 -6.84 -8.89 -6.86
N ASP A 55 -8.02 -8.42 -6.46
CA ASP A 55 -9.23 -8.43 -7.29
C ASP A 55 -9.03 -7.56 -8.54
N GLU A 56 -8.45 -6.36 -8.40
CA GLU A 56 -8.14 -5.47 -9.53
C GLU A 56 -7.08 -6.10 -10.45
N LYS A 57 -6.05 -6.75 -9.90
CA LYS A 57 -5.05 -7.49 -10.71
C LYS A 57 -5.67 -8.64 -11.49
N ALA A 58 -6.62 -9.37 -10.91
CA ALA A 58 -7.29 -10.48 -11.60
C ALA A 58 -8.23 -9.99 -12.70
N GLN A 59 -8.83 -8.81 -12.53
CA GLN A 59 -9.69 -8.18 -13.54
C GLN A 59 -8.91 -7.57 -14.69
N CYS A 60 -7.71 -7.01 -14.40
CA CYS A 60 -6.70 -6.72 -15.41
C CYS A 60 -6.11 -8.03 -15.93
N LYS A 61 -6.87 -8.73 -16.79
CA LYS A 61 -6.25 -9.64 -17.76
C LYS A 61 -5.29 -8.78 -18.56
N PHE A 62 -4.00 -8.83 -18.23
CA PHE A 62 -3.00 -8.62 -19.26
C PHE A 62 -3.33 -9.67 -20.30
N THR A 63 -3.96 -9.23 -21.38
CA THR A 63 -3.79 -9.91 -22.64
C THR A 63 -2.29 -9.81 -22.88
N GLU A 64 -1.54 -10.81 -22.43
CA GLU A 64 -0.31 -11.16 -23.13
C GLU A 64 -0.79 -11.46 -24.55
N GLU A 65 -0.82 -10.42 -25.38
CA GLU A 65 -0.72 -10.60 -26.81
C GLU A 65 0.51 -11.48 -27.01
N SER A 66 0.23 -12.73 -27.34
CA SER A 66 1.04 -13.61 -28.15
C SER A 66 2.21 -12.88 -28.78
N GLN A 67 3.37 -12.91 -28.12
CA GLN A 67 4.61 -12.92 -28.85
C GLN A 67 4.76 -14.34 -29.35
N ASP A 68 4.44 -14.54 -30.63
CA ASP A 68 5.08 -15.57 -31.45
C ASP A 68 6.60 -15.34 -31.36
N ASN A 69 7.23 -15.89 -30.31
CA ASN A 69 8.68 -16.06 -30.30
C ASN A 69 8.95 -17.30 -31.14
N ASP A 70 8.98 -17.08 -32.45
CA ASP A 70 9.64 -17.95 -33.41
C ASP A 70 11.07 -18.20 -32.89
N GLY A 71 11.40 -19.47 -32.72
CA GLY A 71 12.61 -19.89 -32.04
C GLY A 71 13.85 -19.37 -32.75
N VAL A 72 14.64 -18.57 -32.05
CA VAL A 72 16.07 -18.43 -32.35
C VAL A 72 16.86 -18.72 -31.08
N SER A 73 17.65 -19.77 -31.19
CA SER A 73 18.49 -20.41 -30.19
C SER A 73 19.66 -19.53 -29.74
N GLU A 74 20.12 -19.80 -28.52
CA GLU A 74 21.39 -19.44 -27.86
C GLU A 74 22.54 -18.91 -28.75
N ASP A 75 23.19 -17.82 -28.32
CA ASP A 75 24.63 -17.87 -28.02
C ASP A 75 25.02 -16.85 -26.93
N SER A 76 25.96 -17.24 -26.09
CA SER A 76 26.47 -16.51 -24.92
C SER A 76 27.51 -15.46 -25.31
N SER A 77 27.64 -14.36 -24.54
CA SER A 77 28.92 -13.67 -24.26
C SER A 77 28.75 -12.65 -23.14
N GLU A 78 29.62 -12.74 -22.12
CA GLU A 78 29.88 -11.73 -21.08
C GLU A 78 30.59 -10.47 -21.67
N GLU A 79 30.79 -9.47 -20.78
CA GLU A 79 31.84 -8.43 -20.76
C GLU A 79 31.35 -6.97 -20.88
N SER A 80 31.40 -6.31 -19.71
CA SER A 80 31.72 -4.89 -19.38
C SER A 80 31.36 -3.75 -20.34
N ASP A 81 30.74 -2.69 -19.82
CA ASP A 81 31.45 -1.39 -19.74
C ASP A 81 30.85 -0.42 -18.70
N ASP A 82 31.76 0.38 -18.18
CA ASP A 82 31.74 1.40 -17.15
C ASP A 82 30.92 2.63 -17.56
N THR A 83 29.95 3.07 -16.74
CA THR A 83 29.46 4.47 -16.78
C THR A 83 29.12 4.98 -15.39
N ASP A 84 30.09 5.68 -14.82
CA ASP A 84 29.97 6.55 -13.64
C ASP A 84 29.16 7.82 -14.01
N GLU A 85 27.85 7.84 -13.73
CA GLU A 85 27.02 9.04 -13.92
C GLU A 85 27.13 10.00 -12.72
N VAL A 86 27.81 11.11 -12.98
CA VAL A 86 27.98 12.28 -12.11
C VAL A 86 26.61 12.88 -11.74
N ILE A 87 26.19 12.74 -10.48
CA ILE A 87 25.03 13.47 -9.94
C ILE A 87 25.45 14.92 -9.66
N VAL A 88 24.99 15.86 -10.50
CA VAL A 88 25.09 17.29 -10.21
C VAL A 88 24.05 17.65 -9.16
N GLU A 89 24.50 17.92 -7.93
CA GLU A 89 23.68 18.37 -6.80
C GLU A 89 22.97 19.69 -7.15
N GLY A 90 21.67 19.59 -7.47
CA GLY A 90 20.80 20.72 -7.72
C GLY A 90 20.59 21.52 -6.44
N LYS A 91 21.21 22.71 -6.36
CA LYS A 91 21.03 23.67 -5.27
C LYS A 91 19.53 24.00 -5.08
N PRO A 92 18.96 23.87 -3.87
CA PRO A 92 17.54 24.14 -3.66
C PRO A 92 17.21 25.64 -3.85
N PRO A 93 16.01 25.98 -4.36
CA PRO A 93 15.63 27.36 -4.59
C PRO A 93 15.43 28.12 -3.26
N PRO A 94 15.71 29.45 -3.24
CA PRO A 94 15.60 30.23 -2.02
C PRO A 94 14.14 30.38 -1.57
N LEU A 95 13.89 30.05 -0.29
CA LEU A 95 12.60 30.25 0.37
C LEU A 95 12.31 31.76 0.47
N LYS A 96 11.22 32.19 -0.17
CA LYS A 96 10.68 33.54 0.01
C LYS A 96 10.20 33.69 1.46
N LYS A 97 10.73 34.70 2.16
CA LYS A 97 10.19 35.11 3.47
C LYS A 97 8.86 35.80 3.24
N SER A 98 7.77 35.17 3.67
CA SER A 98 6.48 35.83 3.82
C SER A 98 6.53 36.73 5.06
N LYS A 99 6.24 38.02 4.86
CA LYS A 99 6.07 39.01 5.93
C LYS A 99 4.60 39.44 5.91
N SER A 100 3.87 39.17 6.97
CA SER A 100 2.67 39.91 7.40
C SER A 100 2.50 39.71 8.90
#